data_AF-A0A5D4TXK5-F1
#
_entry.id   AF-A0A5D4TXK5-F1
#
_cell.length_a   1.000
_cell.length_b   1.000
_cell.length_c   1.000
_cell.angle_alpha   90.00
_cell.angle_beta   90.00
_cell.angle_gamma   90.00
#
_symmetry.space_group_name_H-M   'P 1'
#
loop_
_entity.id
_entity.type
_entity.pdbx_description
1 polymer ?
#
loop_
_entity_poly.entity_id
_entity_poly.type
_entity_poly.pdbx_seq_one_letter_code
_entity_poly.pdbx_strand_id
1 'polypeptide(L)'
;MKKWLYLLLTLVVLLAGFAGYHISQYDIENRKEDIRTNLNFWLSRGSENMETEIISVTQIDGTNSSIVLYKIHRESIGYALLRKGWNGKFKIENSIYGSNIASYHVIETNQGKYGIVTGKNPDLKIERISAELLYENFEFMIDVSGQETFVMYEKLPEELEEPFPADLMYFDQEGSVIEVKELEN
;
A
#
# COMPACT_ATOMS: atom_id res chain seq x y z
N MET A 1 -44.99 23.07 6.74
CA MET A 1 -43.96 23.43 5.73
C MET A 1 -42.69 24.03 6.35
N LYS A 2 -42.75 25.11 7.16
CA LYS A 2 -41.55 25.73 7.76
C LYS A 2 -40.69 24.76 8.62
N LYS A 3 -41.29 23.88 9.41
CA LYS A 3 -40.56 22.86 10.21
C LYS A 3 -39.74 21.90 9.34
N TRP A 4 -40.27 21.51 8.18
CA TRP A 4 -39.58 20.65 7.20
C TRP A 4 -38.43 21.41 6.52
N LEU A 5 -38.61 22.70 6.27
CA LEU A 5 -37.53 23.56 5.76
C LEU A 5 -36.37 23.69 6.76
N TYR A 6 -36.67 23.89 8.05
CA TYR A 6 -35.64 23.94 9.09
C TYR A 6 -34.91 22.60 9.25
N LEU A 7 -35.65 21.48 9.23
CA LEU A 7 -35.05 20.13 9.26
C LEU A 7 -34.13 19.90 8.06
N LEU A 8 -34.58 20.28 6.86
CA LEU A 8 -33.77 20.16 5.64
C LEU A 8 -32.51 21.04 5.71
N LEU A 9 -32.64 22.26 6.23
CA LEU A 9 -31.50 23.17 6.39
C LEU A 9 -30.49 22.66 7.41
N THR A 10 -30.95 22.12 8.54
CA THR A 10 -30.08 21.44 9.52
C THR A 10 -29.37 20.24 8.90
N LEU A 11 -30.07 19.42 8.13
CA LEU A 11 -29.47 18.28 7.42
C LEU A 11 -28.38 18.73 6.44
N VAL A 12 -28.62 19.80 5.69
CA VAL A 12 -27.62 20.38 4.76
C VAL A 12 -26.38 20.86 5.51
N VAL A 13 -26.53 21.53 6.65
CA VAL A 13 -25.39 21.98 7.47
C VAL A 13 -24.59 20.80 8.02
N LEU A 14 -25.26 19.75 8.50
CA LEU A 14 -24.59 18.53 8.97
C LEU A 14 -23.83 17.83 7.83
N LEU A 15 -24.44 17.72 6.65
CA LEU A 15 -23.79 17.14 5.47
C LEU A 15 -22.59 17.98 5.00
N ALA A 16 -22.70 19.31 5.02
CA ALA A 16 -21.60 20.20 4.66
C ALA A 16 -20.44 20.12 5.66
N GLY A 17 -20.74 20.08 6.96
CA GLY A 17 -19.73 19.89 8.01
C GLY A 17 -19.02 18.54 7.89
N PHE A 18 -19.78 17.46 7.65
CA PHE A 18 -19.24 16.13 7.42
C PHE A 18 -18.35 16.07 6.17
N ALA A 19 -18.81 16.63 5.05
CA ALA A 19 -18.02 16.71 3.82
C ALA A 19 -16.73 17.53 4.02
N GLY A 20 -16.81 18.66 4.72
CA GLY A 20 -15.64 19.49 5.03
C GLY A 20 -14.61 18.74 5.87
N TYR A 21 -15.06 18.03 6.91
CA TYR A 21 -14.19 17.17 7.72
C TYR A 21 -13.53 16.08 6.87
N HIS A 22 -14.29 15.38 6.03
CA HIS A 22 -13.72 14.36 5.15
C HIS A 22 -12.71 14.92 4.16
N ILE A 23 -12.96 16.08 3.55
CA ILE A 23 -12.03 16.72 2.60
C ILE A 23 -10.75 17.18 3.31
N SER A 24 -10.84 17.67 4.56
CA SER A 24 -9.68 18.13 5.31
C SER A 24 -8.66 17.03 5.63
N GLN A 25 -9.06 15.76 5.58
CA GLN A 25 -8.13 14.64 5.73
C GLN A 25 -7.27 14.40 4.49
N TYR A 26 -7.63 14.97 3.34
CA TYR A 26 -6.89 14.86 2.08
C TYR A 26 -6.15 16.17 1.83
N ASP A 27 -4.95 16.29 2.36
CA ASP A 27 -4.13 17.51 2.34
C ASP A 27 -2.78 17.32 1.63
N ILE A 28 -2.41 16.09 1.28
CA ILE A 28 -1.12 15.76 0.67
C ILE A 28 -1.16 15.99 -0.85
N GLU A 29 -0.33 16.89 -1.36
CA GLU A 29 -0.21 17.11 -2.80
C GLU A 29 0.46 15.93 -3.51
N ASN A 30 0.16 15.73 -4.80
CA ASN A 30 0.83 14.73 -5.63
C ASN A 30 2.25 15.16 -6.05
N ARG A 31 3.09 15.51 -5.09
CA ARG A 31 4.51 15.80 -5.30
C ARG A 31 5.31 14.97 -4.31
N LYS A 32 6.43 14.40 -4.78
CA LYS A 32 7.30 13.50 -4.00
C LYS A 32 7.68 14.08 -2.63
N GLU A 33 7.98 15.37 -2.58
CA GLU A 33 8.38 16.06 -1.35
C GLU A 33 7.24 16.19 -0.32
N ASP A 34 6.00 16.46 -0.75
CA ASP A 34 4.86 16.53 0.16
C ASP A 34 4.51 15.14 0.69
N ILE A 35 4.56 14.12 -0.18
CA ILE A 35 4.36 12.72 0.23
C ILE A 35 5.42 12.34 1.28
N ARG A 36 6.70 12.61 1.01
CA ARG A 36 7.80 12.33 1.95
C ARG A 36 7.61 13.04 3.29
N THR A 37 7.28 14.33 3.27
CA THR A 37 7.11 15.13 4.49
C THR A 37 5.95 14.60 5.34
N ASN A 38 4.81 14.30 4.71
CA ASN A 38 3.66 13.74 5.42
C ASN A 38 3.89 12.30 5.88
N LEU A 39 4.65 11.51 5.13
CA LEU A 39 5.04 10.17 5.53
C LEU A 39 5.97 10.18 6.74
N ASN A 40 6.98 11.06 6.76
CA ASN A 40 7.84 11.24 7.93
C ASN A 40 7.01 11.62 9.16
N PHE A 41 6.10 12.58 9.02
CA PHE A 41 5.19 12.95 10.10
C PHE A 41 4.32 11.79 10.55
N TRP A 42 3.73 11.03 9.61
CA TRP A 42 2.88 9.87 9.88
C TRP A 42 3.59 8.82 10.73
N LEU A 43 4.82 8.50 10.34
CA LEU A 43 5.65 7.46 10.95
C LEU A 43 6.19 7.88 12.33
N SER A 44 6.45 9.17 12.54
CA SER A 44 6.88 9.71 13.84
C SER A 44 5.76 9.86 14.88
N ARG A 45 4.51 9.49 14.56
CA ARG A 45 3.41 9.50 15.54
C ARG A 45 3.60 8.35 16.54
N GLY A 46 4.44 8.57 17.54
CA GLY A 46 4.72 7.63 18.63
C GLY A 46 6.19 7.26 18.82
N SER A 47 7.12 7.84 18.06
CA SER A 47 8.55 7.57 18.16
C SER A 47 9.41 8.78 17.80
N GLU A 48 10.72 8.59 17.71
CA GLU A 48 11.65 9.61 17.17
C GLU A 48 11.32 10.00 15.73
N ASN A 49 11.90 11.12 15.31
CA ASN A 49 11.80 11.63 13.94
C ASN A 49 12.34 10.60 12.96
N MET A 50 11.47 10.11 12.07
CA MET A 50 11.82 9.15 11.05
C MET A 50 12.10 9.90 9.75
N GLU A 51 13.24 9.60 9.14
CA GLU A 51 13.59 10.10 7.82
C GLU A 51 13.40 8.98 6.79
N THR A 52 12.58 9.26 5.78
CA THR A 52 12.32 8.33 4.69
C THR A 52 12.90 8.81 3.38
N GLU A 53 13.34 7.87 2.56
CA GLU A 53 13.65 8.08 1.15
C GLU A 53 12.56 7.42 0.31
N ILE A 54 11.83 8.23 -0.47
CA ILE A 54 10.81 7.70 -1.39
C ILE A 54 11.51 7.07 -2.60
N ILE A 55 11.33 5.76 -2.78
CA ILE A 55 11.84 5.00 -3.92
C ILE A 55 10.92 5.19 -5.11
N SER A 56 9.63 4.90 -4.94
CA SER A 56 8.64 4.93 -6.01
C SER A 56 7.24 5.27 -5.50
N VAL A 57 6.41 5.75 -6.42
CA VAL A 57 4.98 5.97 -6.19
C VAL A 57 4.23 5.34 -7.36
N THR A 58 3.49 4.28 -7.10
CA THR A 58 2.82 3.46 -8.11
C THR A 58 1.31 3.56 -7.93
N GLN A 59 0.59 4.05 -8.95
CA GLN A 59 -0.88 4.01 -8.95
C GLN A 59 -1.37 2.63 -9.41
N ILE A 60 -2.34 2.07 -8.70
CA ILE A 60 -2.90 0.74 -8.97
C ILE A 60 -3.99 0.87 -10.02
N ASP A 61 -3.85 0.30 -11.20
CA ASP A 61 -4.89 0.18 -12.24
C ASP A 61 -5.74 1.44 -12.50
N GLY A 62 -5.17 2.63 -12.35
CA GLY A 62 -5.93 3.89 -12.46
C GLY A 62 -6.99 4.10 -11.36
N THR A 63 -7.01 3.28 -10.32
CA THR A 63 -7.83 3.44 -9.10
C THR A 63 -7.46 4.72 -8.36
N ASN A 64 -8.22 5.05 -7.30
CA ASN A 64 -7.85 6.14 -6.41
C ASN A 64 -6.75 5.78 -5.40
N SER A 65 -6.11 4.61 -5.54
CA SER A 65 -5.06 4.12 -4.64
C SER A 65 -3.68 4.21 -5.29
N SER A 66 -2.72 4.67 -4.51
CA SER A 66 -1.30 4.64 -4.86
C SER A 66 -0.49 4.01 -3.74
N ILE A 67 0.48 3.18 -4.10
CA ILE A 67 1.43 2.60 -3.16
C ILE A 67 2.72 3.41 -3.25
N VAL A 68 3.21 3.85 -2.11
CA VAL A 68 4.50 4.52 -1.98
C VAL A 68 5.48 3.54 -1.41
N LEU A 69 6.53 3.19 -2.15
CA LEU A 69 7.66 2.42 -1.61
C LEU A 69 8.69 3.38 -1.06
N TYR A 70 9.19 3.10 0.14
CA TYR A 70 10.18 3.94 0.79
C TYR A 70 11.21 3.12 1.56
N LYS A 71 12.39 3.69 1.72
CA LYS A 71 13.43 3.22 2.65
C LYS A 71 13.35 3.98 3.95
N ILE A 72 13.52 3.27 5.06
CA ILE A 72 13.65 3.83 6.40
C ILE A 72 14.91 3.25 7.05
N HIS A 73 15.81 4.11 7.52
CA HIS A 73 17.19 3.72 7.90
C HIS A 73 17.90 2.97 6.75
N ARG A 74 19.13 2.48 6.96
CA ARG A 74 19.98 1.98 5.85
C ARG A 74 19.42 0.76 5.11
N GLU A 75 18.48 -0.01 5.67
CA GLU A 75 18.08 -1.30 5.07
C GLU A 75 16.61 -1.70 5.19
N SER A 76 15.78 -0.99 5.97
CA SER A 76 14.37 -1.38 6.09
C SER A 76 13.56 -0.77 4.95
N ILE A 77 12.76 -1.62 4.31
CA ILE A 77 11.81 -1.20 3.28
C ILE A 77 10.43 -1.12 3.93
N GLY A 78 9.68 -0.08 3.57
CA GLY A 78 8.29 0.04 3.93
C GLY A 78 7.47 0.51 2.75
N TYR A 79 6.16 0.33 2.88
CA TYR A 79 5.20 0.89 1.94
C TYR A 79 4.12 1.68 2.68
N ALA A 80 3.56 2.67 2.00
CA ALA A 80 2.38 3.40 2.46
C ALA A 80 1.30 3.36 1.38
N LEU A 81 0.04 3.16 1.80
CA LEU A 81 -1.11 3.32 0.92
C LEU A 81 -1.59 4.76 0.98
N LEU A 82 -1.57 5.42 -0.18
CA LEU A 82 -2.19 6.72 -0.40
C LEU A 82 -3.55 6.54 -1.04
N ARG A 83 -4.53 7.30 -0.54
CA ARG A 83 -5.86 7.41 -1.15
C ARG A 83 -6.07 8.80 -1.71
N LYS A 84 -6.44 8.90 -2.99
CA LYS A 84 -6.78 10.16 -3.64
C LYS A 84 -8.22 10.55 -3.35
N GLY A 85 -8.42 11.76 -2.85
CA GLY A 85 -9.72 12.37 -2.63
C GLY A 85 -10.22 13.09 -3.88
N TRP A 86 -11.50 13.49 -3.87
CA TRP A 86 -12.10 14.25 -4.97
C TRP A 86 -11.50 15.64 -5.16
N ASN A 87 -10.85 16.19 -4.13
CA ASN A 87 -10.08 17.43 -4.21
C ASN A 87 -8.73 17.25 -4.94
N GLY A 88 -8.42 16.04 -5.42
CA GLY A 88 -7.18 15.71 -6.13
C GLY A 88 -5.98 15.45 -5.22
N LYS A 89 -6.13 15.65 -3.91
CA LYS A 89 -5.08 15.44 -2.90
C LYS A 89 -5.15 14.03 -2.32
N PHE A 90 -4.05 13.60 -1.72
CA PHE A 90 -3.94 12.32 -1.05
C PHE A 90 -4.14 12.43 0.46
N LYS A 91 -4.47 11.30 1.06
CA LYS A 91 -4.25 11.00 2.48
C LYS A 91 -3.45 9.71 2.60
N ILE A 92 -2.66 9.56 3.66
CA ILE A 92 -2.09 8.27 4.03
C ILE A 92 -3.16 7.46 4.77
N GLU A 93 -3.43 6.25 4.30
CA GLU A 93 -4.42 5.35 4.89
C GLU A 93 -3.75 4.36 5.84
N ASN A 94 -2.65 3.76 5.41
CA ASN A 94 -1.79 2.94 6.25
C ASN A 94 -0.32 3.10 5.83
N SER A 95 0.57 2.65 6.70
CA SER A 95 1.99 2.57 6.43
C SER A 95 2.59 1.44 7.25
N ILE A 96 3.34 0.55 6.62
CA ILE A 96 3.96 -0.62 7.24
C ILE A 96 5.41 -0.69 6.76
N TYR A 97 6.32 -0.97 7.69
CA TYR A 97 7.73 -1.21 7.38
C TYR A 97 8.24 -2.41 8.17
N GLY A 98 9.30 -3.03 7.67
CA GLY A 98 9.92 -4.17 8.31
C GLY A 98 11.27 -4.54 7.69
N SER A 99 11.85 -5.62 8.20
CA SER A 99 13.14 -6.15 7.75
C SER A 99 13.03 -7.37 6.84
N ASN A 100 11.82 -7.88 6.59
CA ASN A 100 11.59 -9.06 5.76
C ASN A 100 12.04 -8.83 4.32
N ILE A 101 12.40 -9.91 3.62
CA ILE A 101 12.70 -9.89 2.18
C ILE A 101 11.50 -9.38 1.38
N ALA A 102 10.33 -9.97 1.64
CA ALA A 102 9.06 -9.55 1.06
C ALA A 102 7.92 -9.69 2.09
N SER A 103 6.85 -8.93 1.85
CA SER A 103 5.63 -8.97 2.64
C SER A 103 4.42 -8.95 1.72
N TYR A 104 3.42 -9.77 2.05
CA TYR A 104 2.11 -9.78 1.41
C TYR A 104 1.10 -8.99 2.23
N HIS A 105 0.28 -8.19 1.56
CA HIS A 105 -0.84 -7.46 2.16
C HIS A 105 -2.03 -7.41 1.22
N VAL A 106 -3.23 -7.34 1.79
CA VAL A 106 -4.45 -7.04 1.03
C VAL A 106 -4.83 -5.59 1.26
N ILE A 107 -5.20 -4.91 0.18
CA ILE A 107 -5.80 -3.58 0.26
C ILE A 107 -7.14 -3.56 -0.46
N GLU A 108 -7.99 -2.64 -0.05
CA GLU A 108 -9.26 -2.39 -0.72
C GLU A 108 -9.17 -1.12 -1.57
N THR A 109 -9.62 -1.18 -2.82
CA THR A 109 -9.68 -0.05 -3.74
C THR A 109 -11.13 0.28 -4.11
N ASN A 110 -11.35 1.40 -4.79
CA ASN A 110 -12.65 1.68 -5.40
C ASN A 110 -13.00 0.75 -6.58
N GLN A 111 -12.12 -0.22 -6.93
CA GLN A 111 -12.34 -1.22 -7.97
C GLN A 111 -12.21 -2.67 -7.47
N GLY A 112 -12.21 -2.88 -6.15
CA GLY A 112 -12.09 -4.20 -5.53
C GLY A 112 -10.81 -4.39 -4.71
N LYS A 113 -10.60 -5.62 -4.23
CA LYS A 113 -9.44 -6.00 -3.41
C LYS A 113 -8.23 -6.29 -4.29
N TYR A 114 -7.04 -5.94 -3.78
CA TYR A 114 -5.76 -6.22 -4.43
C TYR A 114 -4.82 -6.86 -3.42
N GLY A 115 -4.12 -7.90 -3.85
CA GLY A 115 -2.98 -8.46 -3.14
C GLY A 115 -1.74 -7.67 -3.56
N ILE A 116 -0.98 -7.20 -2.58
CA ILE A 116 0.27 -6.46 -2.80
C ILE A 116 1.42 -7.29 -2.24
N VAL A 117 2.46 -7.45 -3.03
CA VAL A 117 3.75 -7.97 -2.58
C VAL A 117 4.79 -6.85 -2.69
N THR A 118 5.36 -6.47 -1.56
CA THR A 118 6.41 -5.44 -1.48
C THR A 118 7.66 -6.01 -0.86
N GLY A 119 8.83 -5.62 -1.34
CA GLY A 119 10.07 -6.16 -0.80
C GLY A 119 11.34 -5.69 -1.49
N LYS A 120 12.42 -6.40 -1.18
CA LYS A 120 13.75 -6.27 -1.76
C LYS A 120 14.16 -7.58 -2.43
N ASN A 121 15.04 -7.48 -3.42
CA ASN A 121 15.63 -8.60 -4.14
C ASN A 121 17.15 -8.58 -3.94
N PRO A 122 17.66 -9.18 -2.83
CA PRO A 122 19.08 -9.19 -2.53
C PRO A 122 19.87 -9.87 -3.66
N ASP A 123 20.92 -9.19 -4.11
CA ASP A 123 21.79 -9.62 -5.22
C ASP A 123 21.06 -9.98 -6.53
N LEU A 124 19.80 -9.53 -6.70
CA LEU A 124 18.94 -9.88 -7.83
C LEU A 124 18.77 -11.39 -8.03
N LYS A 125 18.79 -12.17 -6.94
CA LYS A 125 18.67 -13.64 -6.97
C LYS A 125 17.25 -14.13 -7.24
N ILE A 126 16.24 -13.34 -6.89
CA ILE A 126 14.83 -13.71 -7.03
C ILE A 126 14.36 -13.31 -8.42
N GLU A 127 13.92 -14.28 -9.20
CA GLU A 127 13.29 -14.05 -10.51
C GLU A 127 11.78 -13.89 -10.33
N ARG A 128 11.17 -14.78 -9.55
CA ARG A 128 9.72 -14.81 -9.32
C ARG A 128 9.37 -15.05 -7.87
N ILE A 129 8.20 -14.55 -7.49
CA ILE A 129 7.59 -14.79 -6.19
C ILE A 129 6.21 -15.40 -6.42
N SER A 130 5.94 -16.53 -5.77
CA SER A 130 4.58 -17.05 -5.61
C SER A 130 3.98 -16.50 -4.32
N ALA A 131 2.72 -16.10 -4.38
CA ALA A 131 1.90 -15.80 -3.23
C ALA A 131 0.68 -16.74 -3.21
N GLU A 132 0.69 -17.70 -2.28
CA GLU A 132 -0.37 -18.69 -2.08
C GLU A 132 -1.21 -18.31 -0.85
N LEU A 133 -2.51 -18.11 -1.02
CA LEU A 133 -3.38 -17.71 0.09
C LEU A 133 -3.61 -18.89 1.04
N LEU A 134 -3.46 -18.67 2.35
CA LEU A 134 -3.53 -19.78 3.32
C LEU A 134 -4.92 -20.38 3.48
N TYR A 135 -5.97 -19.58 3.28
CA TYR A 135 -7.36 -19.96 3.56
C TYR A 135 -8.22 -20.06 2.31
N GLU A 136 -7.62 -19.87 1.14
CA GLU A 136 -8.31 -19.83 -0.15
C GLU A 136 -7.50 -20.62 -1.18
N ASN A 137 -8.15 -21.33 -2.09
CA ASN A 137 -7.45 -22.03 -3.18
C ASN A 137 -7.09 -21.04 -4.30
N PHE A 138 -6.18 -20.11 -4.02
CA PHE A 138 -5.73 -19.09 -4.93
C PHE A 138 -4.24 -18.84 -4.77
N GLU A 139 -3.55 -18.81 -5.91
CA GLU A 139 -2.12 -18.52 -6.03
C GLU A 139 -1.93 -17.57 -7.19
N PHE A 140 -0.99 -16.64 -7.07
CA PHE A 140 -0.53 -15.84 -8.20
C PHE A 140 0.98 -15.68 -8.19
N MET A 141 1.53 -15.55 -9.39
CA MET A 141 2.96 -15.45 -9.64
C MET A 141 3.33 -14.04 -10.06
N ILE A 142 4.42 -13.54 -9.50
CA ILE A 142 4.93 -12.19 -9.72
C ILE A 142 6.34 -12.28 -10.26
N ASP A 143 6.60 -11.55 -11.35
CA ASP A 143 7.94 -11.37 -11.90
C ASP A 143 8.63 -10.17 -11.23
N VAL A 144 9.73 -10.43 -10.54
CA VAL A 144 10.57 -9.41 -9.87
C VAL A 144 11.98 -9.36 -10.45
N SER A 145 12.18 -9.95 -11.62
CA SER A 145 13.46 -10.04 -12.33
C SER A 145 14.10 -8.66 -12.50
N GLY A 146 15.38 -8.56 -12.13
CA GLY A 146 16.18 -7.34 -12.26
C GLY A 146 15.75 -6.16 -11.37
N GLN A 147 14.84 -6.35 -10.41
CA GLN A 147 14.34 -5.28 -9.54
C GLN A 147 14.91 -5.39 -8.12
N GLU A 148 15.85 -4.53 -7.75
CA GLU A 148 16.44 -4.51 -6.39
C GLU A 148 15.41 -4.32 -5.27
N THR A 149 14.34 -3.57 -5.57
CA THR A 149 13.17 -3.40 -4.70
C THR A 149 11.93 -3.36 -5.56
N PHE A 150 10.83 -3.93 -5.08
CA PHE A 150 9.61 -4.09 -5.86
C PHE A 150 8.36 -3.73 -5.06
N VAL A 151 7.36 -3.23 -5.81
CA VAL A 151 5.96 -3.17 -5.39
C VAL A 151 5.16 -3.78 -6.52
N MET A 152 4.58 -4.92 -6.24
CA MET A 152 3.79 -5.69 -7.18
C MET A 152 2.39 -5.86 -6.63
N TYR A 153 1.41 -5.87 -7.51
CA TYR A 153 0.02 -6.02 -7.12
C TYR A 153 -0.74 -6.85 -8.14
N GLU A 154 -1.71 -7.61 -7.65
CA GLU A 154 -2.62 -8.40 -8.45
C GLU A 154 -4.04 -8.14 -7.99
N LYS A 155 -4.97 -7.99 -8.95
CA LYS A 155 -6.38 -7.83 -8.63
C LYS A 155 -6.92 -9.18 -8.15
N LEU A 156 -7.49 -9.20 -6.96
CA LEU A 156 -8.03 -10.43 -6.38
C LEU A 156 -9.45 -10.70 -6.88
N PRO A 157 -9.82 -11.97 -7.13
CA PRO A 157 -11.21 -12.34 -7.39
C PRO A 157 -12.14 -11.85 -6.28
N GLU A 158 -13.32 -11.34 -6.67
CA GLU A 158 -14.30 -10.80 -5.72
C GLU A 158 -14.88 -11.86 -4.78
N GLU A 159 -14.75 -13.14 -5.17
CA GLU A 159 -15.30 -14.31 -4.50
C GLU A 159 -14.47 -14.74 -3.27
N LEU A 160 -13.25 -14.20 -3.11
CA LEU A 160 -12.37 -14.52 -1.99
C LEU A 160 -12.87 -13.88 -0.69
N GLU A 161 -13.19 -14.73 0.28
CA GLU A 161 -13.68 -14.33 1.60
C GLU A 161 -12.52 -13.92 2.50
N GLU A 162 -11.48 -14.74 2.56
CA GLU A 162 -10.31 -14.58 3.45
C GLU A 162 -8.98 -14.49 2.67
N PRO A 163 -8.75 -13.40 1.91
CA PRO A 163 -7.56 -13.28 1.06
C PRO A 163 -6.25 -13.01 1.82
N PHE A 164 -6.22 -13.11 3.15
CA PHE A 164 -5.03 -12.88 3.98
C PHE A 164 -4.98 -13.88 5.14
N PRO A 165 -3.79 -14.41 5.50
CA PRO A 165 -2.47 -14.14 4.91
C PRO A 165 -2.14 -15.04 3.71
N ALA A 166 -0.99 -14.77 3.10
CA ALA A 166 -0.42 -15.60 2.03
C ALA A 166 0.99 -16.07 2.43
N ASP A 167 1.33 -17.29 2.03
CA ASP A 167 2.71 -17.79 2.06
C ASP A 167 3.45 -17.30 0.81
N LEU A 168 4.72 -16.91 1.00
CA LEU A 168 5.58 -16.42 -0.08
C LEU A 168 6.67 -17.44 -0.38
N MET A 169 6.74 -17.90 -1.63
CA MET A 169 7.83 -18.73 -2.14
C MET A 169 8.65 -17.96 -3.17
N TYR A 170 9.97 -18.09 -3.09
CA TYR A 170 10.93 -17.38 -3.93
C TYR A 170 11.57 -18.34 -4.92
N PHE A 171 11.67 -17.92 -6.18
CA PHE A 171 12.23 -18.75 -7.25
C PHE A 171 13.40 -18.04 -7.92
N ASP A 172 14.45 -18.79 -8.22
CA ASP A 172 15.57 -18.33 -9.05
C ASP A 172 15.22 -18.35 -10.55
N GLN A 173 16.21 -17.99 -11.38
CA GLN A 173 16.08 -17.95 -12.84
C GLN A 173 15.82 -19.34 -13.44
N GLU A 174 16.35 -20.39 -12.83
CA GLU A 174 16.16 -21.79 -13.23
C GLU A 174 14.80 -22.36 -12.79
N GLY A 175 14.08 -21.66 -11.89
CA GLY A 175 12.81 -22.07 -11.33
C GLY A 175 12.93 -22.94 -10.08
N SER A 176 14.10 -22.99 -9.46
CA SER A 176 14.32 -23.65 -8.16
C SER A 176 13.86 -22.75 -7.03
N VAL A 177 13.39 -23.36 -5.93
CA VAL A 177 12.99 -22.62 -4.73
C VAL A 177 14.23 -22.15 -3.97
N ILE A 178 14.24 -20.88 -3.57
CA ILE A 178 15.29 -20.27 -2.75
C ILE A 178 14.83 -20.24 -1.30
N GLU A 179 15.65 -20.77 -0.37
CA GLU A 179 15.35 -20.61 1.05
C GLU A 179 15.63 -19.18 1.53
N VAL A 180 14.78 -18.65 2.41
CA VAL A 180 14.92 -17.26 2.93
C VAL A 180 16.30 -16.99 3.53
N LYS A 181 16.91 -17.99 4.18
CA LYS A 181 18.26 -17.87 4.76
C LYS A 181 19.34 -17.57 3.73
N GLU A 182 19.14 -17.93 2.47
CA GLU A 182 20.08 -17.64 1.37
C GLU A 182 20.01 -16.19 0.90
N LEU A 183 18.91 -15.49 1.24
CA LEU A 183 18.63 -14.10 0.89
C LEU A 183 19.01 -13.11 2.01
N GLU A 184 19.29 -13.61 3.21
CA GLU A 184 19.67 -12.81 4.39
C GLU A 184 21.19 -12.61 4.55
N ASN A 185 22.01 -13.19 3.66
CA ASN A 185 23.48 -13.13 3.71
C ASN A 185 24.08 -11.97 2.93
#